data_AF-A0A8E1V8R6-F1
#
_entry.id   AF-A0A8E1V8R6-F1
#
_cell.length_a   1.000
_cell.length_b   1.000
_cell.length_c   1.000
_cell.angle_alpha   90.00
_cell.angle_beta   90.00
_cell.angle_gamma   90.00
#
_symmetry.space_group_name_H-M   'P 1'
#
loop_
_entity.id
_entity.type
_entity.pdbx_description
1 polymer ?
#
loop_
_entity_poly.entity_id
_entity_poly.type
_entity_poly.pdbx_seq_one_letter_code
_entity_poly.pdbx_strand_id
1 'polypeptide(L)'
;MKLYHRDKAKEYRSIMLDVLEVCPRRFRENILKDMAYIREDGDFMAEHFGHLHSAELQFFYRLRNSRSFRHATPYQSGLLQSIVDRFEEAYRYDSGQAFRFETAEERQASRKEISESIRRQIEWSERHPFLSALLMNDFFTVGIATLLVMLIIASLILFVFGGKHPDLSF
;
A
#
# COMPACT_ATOMS: atom_id res chain seq x y z
N MET A 1 4.02 -6.10 -27.30
CA MET A 1 3.77 -5.82 -25.87
C MET A 1 2.39 -6.24 -25.36
N LYS A 2 1.29 -6.20 -26.14
CA LYS A 2 -0.06 -6.60 -25.67
C LYS A 2 -0.27 -8.10 -25.31
N LEU A 3 0.52 -9.04 -25.86
CA LEU A 3 0.37 -10.46 -25.52
C LEU A 3 0.82 -10.78 -24.08
N TYR A 4 1.83 -10.07 -23.56
CA TYR A 4 2.41 -10.31 -22.24
C TYR A 4 1.43 -10.00 -21.09
N HIS A 5 0.51 -9.04 -21.29
CA HIS A 5 -0.49 -8.66 -20.27
C HIS A 5 -1.67 -9.64 -20.18
N ARG A 6 -2.02 -10.34 -21.27
CA ARG A 6 -3.13 -11.31 -21.26
C ARG A 6 -2.81 -12.54 -20.42
N ASP A 7 -1.56 -13.00 -20.47
CA ASP A 7 -1.09 -14.14 -19.68
C ASP A 7 -1.01 -13.78 -18.20
N LYS A 8 -0.52 -12.57 -17.85
CA LYS A 8 -0.55 -12.06 -16.48
C LYS A 8 -1.97 -11.93 -15.91
N ALA A 9 -2.93 -11.42 -16.68
CA ALA A 9 -4.32 -11.31 -16.20
C ALA A 9 -4.97 -12.67 -15.90
N LYS A 10 -4.61 -13.71 -16.66
CA LYS A 10 -5.06 -15.09 -16.42
C LYS A 10 -4.38 -15.68 -15.18
N GLU A 11 -3.09 -15.41 -15.02
CA GLU A 11 -2.31 -15.84 -13.86
C GLU A 11 -2.80 -15.20 -12.56
N TYR A 12 -3.06 -13.89 -12.55
CA TYR A 12 -3.65 -13.18 -11.41
C TYR A 12 -5.02 -13.75 -11.03
N ARG A 13 -5.87 -14.10 -12.01
CA ARG A 13 -7.14 -14.76 -11.73
C ARG A 13 -6.96 -16.13 -11.07
N SER A 14 -5.97 -16.91 -11.51
CA SER A 14 -5.62 -18.18 -10.87
C SER A 14 -5.23 -17.95 -9.41
N ILE A 15 -4.35 -16.98 -9.15
CA ILE A 15 -3.91 -16.63 -7.80
C ILE A 15 -5.10 -16.20 -6.93
N MET A 16 -6.02 -15.38 -7.46
CA MET A 16 -7.22 -14.97 -6.73
C MET A 16 -8.12 -16.15 -6.34
N LEU A 17 -8.22 -17.19 -7.20
CA LEU A 17 -8.95 -18.42 -6.87
C LEU A 17 -8.25 -19.21 -5.76
N ASP A 18 -6.92 -19.33 -5.84
CA ASP A 18 -6.11 -20.00 -4.81
C ASP A 18 -6.25 -19.26 -3.46
N VAL A 19 -6.32 -17.93 -3.49
CA VAL A 19 -6.55 -17.07 -2.31
C VAL A 19 -7.93 -17.33 -1.71
N LEU A 20 -8.97 -17.49 -2.53
CA LEU A 20 -10.31 -17.83 -2.03
C LEU A 20 -10.35 -19.17 -1.29
N GLU A 21 -9.46 -20.08 -1.63
CA GLU A 21 -9.37 -21.39 -1.02
C GLU A 21 -8.57 -21.38 0.29
N VAL A 22 -7.45 -20.65 0.30
CA VAL A 22 -6.47 -20.66 1.39
C VAL A 22 -6.74 -19.57 2.44
N CYS A 23 -7.24 -18.41 2.03
CA CYS A 23 -7.37 -17.25 2.89
C CYS A 23 -8.60 -17.36 3.82
N PRO A 24 -8.50 -16.97 5.11
CA PRO A 24 -9.66 -16.88 5.98
C PRO A 24 -10.68 -15.86 5.47
N ARG A 25 -11.99 -16.18 5.58
CA ARG A 25 -13.10 -15.38 5.02
C ARG A 25 -13.02 -13.89 5.34
N ARG A 26 -12.68 -13.54 6.59
CA ARG A 26 -12.54 -12.15 7.07
C ARG A 26 -11.60 -11.29 6.22
N PHE A 27 -10.57 -11.88 5.61
CA PHE A 27 -9.53 -11.12 4.90
C PHE A 27 -9.66 -11.21 3.38
N ARG A 28 -10.53 -12.10 2.87
CA ARG A 28 -10.65 -12.36 1.42
C ARG A 28 -11.01 -11.11 0.64
N GLU A 29 -12.00 -10.36 1.11
CA GLU A 29 -12.49 -9.19 0.35
C GLU A 29 -11.39 -8.15 0.15
N ASN A 30 -10.68 -7.78 1.21
CA ASN A 30 -9.61 -6.80 1.15
C ASN A 30 -8.49 -7.27 0.21
N ILE A 31 -8.00 -8.49 0.42
CA ILE A 31 -6.92 -9.06 -0.39
C ILE A 31 -7.32 -9.16 -1.87
N LEU A 32 -8.55 -9.57 -2.17
CA LEU A 32 -9.02 -9.65 -3.56
C LEU A 32 -9.22 -8.28 -4.19
N LYS A 33 -9.60 -7.26 -3.41
CA LYS A 33 -9.64 -5.87 -3.87
C LYS A 33 -8.24 -5.36 -4.21
N ASP A 34 -7.29 -5.59 -3.32
CA ASP A 34 -5.89 -5.19 -3.51
C ASP A 34 -5.31 -5.87 -4.78
N MET A 35 -5.56 -7.17 -4.95
CA MET A 35 -5.19 -7.92 -6.16
C MET A 35 -5.92 -7.47 -7.43
N ALA A 36 -7.18 -7.07 -7.34
CA ALA A 36 -7.93 -6.55 -8.48
C ALA A 36 -7.36 -5.21 -8.96
N TYR A 37 -6.94 -4.35 -8.02
CA TYR A 37 -6.28 -3.08 -8.30
C TYR A 37 -4.97 -3.28 -9.08
N ILE A 38 -4.17 -4.29 -8.67
CA ILE A 38 -2.95 -4.70 -9.38
C ILE A 38 -3.20 -5.08 -10.85
N ARG A 39 -4.37 -5.65 -11.17
CA ARG A 39 -4.71 -6.08 -12.53
C ARG A 39 -5.08 -4.93 -13.47
N GLU A 40 -5.71 -3.88 -12.95
CA GLU A 40 -6.30 -2.81 -13.77
C GLU A 40 -5.28 -1.76 -14.21
N ASP A 41 -4.29 -1.49 -13.37
CA ASP A 41 -3.31 -0.40 -13.54
C ASP A 41 -1.94 -0.88 -14.06
N GLY A 42 -1.89 -2.06 -14.70
CA GLY A 42 -0.69 -2.85 -15.04
C GLY A 42 0.43 -2.22 -15.90
N ASP A 43 0.48 -0.90 -16.05
CA ASP A 43 1.58 -0.13 -16.65
C ASP A 43 1.90 1.19 -15.90
N PHE A 44 1.18 1.59 -14.84
CA PHE A 44 1.37 2.87 -14.15
C PHE A 44 1.44 2.69 -12.63
N MET A 45 2.60 2.98 -12.02
CA MET A 45 2.89 3.10 -10.57
C MET A 45 3.54 1.90 -9.85
N ALA A 46 4.74 1.49 -10.30
CA ALA A 46 5.58 0.50 -9.62
C ALA A 46 5.80 0.79 -8.10
N GLU A 47 5.81 2.06 -7.70
CA GLU A 47 6.05 2.47 -6.31
C GLU A 47 4.86 2.15 -5.38
N HIS A 48 3.61 2.28 -5.87
CA HIS A 48 2.43 1.88 -5.10
C HIS A 48 2.26 0.35 -5.08
N PHE A 49 2.64 -0.33 -6.16
CA PHE A 49 2.58 -1.80 -6.24
C PHE A 49 3.59 -2.50 -5.36
N GLY A 50 4.81 -1.96 -5.21
CA GLY A 50 5.80 -2.51 -4.28
C GLY A 50 5.27 -2.59 -2.85
N HIS A 51 4.54 -1.56 -2.40
CA HIS A 51 3.93 -1.55 -1.07
C HIS A 51 2.79 -2.56 -0.92
N LEU A 52 1.88 -2.65 -1.90
CA LEU A 52 0.80 -3.64 -1.92
C LEU A 52 1.39 -5.06 -1.91
N HIS A 53 2.26 -5.41 -2.86
CA HIS A 53 2.90 -6.73 -2.88
C HIS A 53 3.63 -7.07 -1.58
N SER A 54 4.30 -6.09 -0.97
CA SER A 54 4.95 -6.31 0.33
C SER A 54 3.96 -6.66 1.45
N ALA A 55 2.82 -5.96 1.53
CA ALA A 55 1.84 -6.18 2.59
C ALA A 55 1.14 -7.54 2.44
N GLU A 56 0.85 -7.95 1.21
CA GLU A 56 0.20 -9.21 0.87
C GLU A 56 1.16 -10.37 1.13
N LEU A 57 2.43 -10.24 0.75
CA LEU A 57 3.48 -11.20 1.09
C LEU A 57 3.63 -11.34 2.61
N GLN A 58 3.72 -10.24 3.35
CA GLN A 58 3.74 -10.28 4.81
C GLN A 58 2.51 -11.01 5.37
N PHE A 59 1.33 -10.82 4.78
CA PHE A 59 0.13 -11.54 5.18
C PHE A 59 0.24 -13.05 4.93
N PHE A 60 0.64 -13.49 3.73
CA PHE A 60 0.71 -14.91 3.40
C PHE A 60 1.80 -15.65 4.19
N TYR A 61 2.95 -15.02 4.43
CA TYR A 61 3.96 -15.57 5.35
C TYR A 61 3.45 -15.69 6.79
N ARG A 62 2.69 -14.71 7.27
CA ARG A 62 2.02 -14.81 8.58
C ARG A 62 0.97 -15.91 8.59
N LEU A 63 0.18 -16.04 7.53
CA LEU A 63 -0.86 -17.05 7.41
C LEU A 63 -0.24 -18.45 7.48
N ARG A 64 0.85 -18.69 6.73
CA ARG A 64 1.63 -19.93 6.73
C ARG A 64 2.06 -20.34 8.14
N ASN A 65 2.52 -19.38 8.93
CA ASN A 65 2.98 -19.60 10.30
C ASN A 65 1.87 -19.49 11.36
N SER A 66 0.62 -19.23 10.95
CA SER A 66 -0.49 -19.04 11.88
C SER A 66 -1.01 -20.36 12.44
N ARG A 67 -1.60 -20.30 13.64
CA ARG A 67 -2.28 -21.46 14.25
C ARG A 67 -3.41 -21.98 13.36
N SER A 68 -4.13 -21.08 12.71
CA SER A 68 -5.21 -21.37 11.76
C SER A 68 -4.76 -22.24 10.58
N PHE A 69 -3.49 -22.18 10.21
CA PHE A 69 -2.94 -22.92 9.07
C PHE A 69 -2.12 -24.16 9.49
N ARG A 70 -1.97 -24.40 10.80
CA ARG A 70 -1.26 -25.56 11.34
C ARG A 70 -1.92 -26.91 10.96
N HIS A 71 -3.23 -26.89 10.70
CA HIS A 71 -4.01 -28.06 10.29
C HIS A 71 -4.46 -27.98 8.83
N ALA A 72 -3.81 -27.15 8.02
CA ALA A 72 -4.10 -27.07 6.60
C ALA A 72 -3.81 -28.40 5.91
N THR A 73 -4.61 -28.73 4.89
CA THR A 73 -4.34 -29.93 4.09
C THR A 73 -3.04 -29.75 3.29
N PRO A 74 -2.39 -30.85 2.84
CA PRO A 74 -1.23 -30.74 1.95
C PRO A 74 -1.53 -29.93 0.69
N TYR A 75 -2.76 -30.06 0.17
CA TYR A 75 -3.23 -29.28 -0.96
C TYR A 75 -3.28 -27.78 -0.66
N GLN A 76 -3.91 -27.38 0.45
CA GLN A 76 -3.95 -25.97 0.88
C GLN A 76 -2.55 -25.40 1.14
N SER A 77 -1.64 -26.23 1.66
CA SER A 77 -0.25 -25.85 1.89
C SER A 77 0.49 -25.63 0.56
N GLY A 78 0.25 -26.48 -0.43
CA GLY A 78 0.76 -26.30 -1.80
C GLY A 78 0.23 -25.04 -2.47
N LEU A 79 -1.07 -24.76 -2.33
CA LEU A 79 -1.67 -23.51 -2.82
C LEU A 79 -1.05 -22.28 -2.17
N LEU A 80 -0.91 -22.28 -0.83
CA LEU A 80 -0.29 -21.16 -0.12
C LEU A 80 1.16 -20.93 -0.57
N GLN A 81 1.93 -22.01 -0.75
CA GLN A 81 3.30 -21.90 -1.26
C GLN A 81 3.32 -21.33 -2.68
N SER A 82 2.46 -21.81 -3.58
CA SER A 82 2.35 -21.28 -4.94
C SER A 82 1.93 -19.81 -4.96
N ILE A 83 1.07 -19.37 -4.04
CA ILE A 83 0.70 -17.95 -3.90
C ILE A 83 1.95 -17.14 -3.54
N VAL A 84 2.67 -17.56 -2.48
CA VAL A 84 3.88 -16.87 -2.00
C VAL A 84 4.92 -16.76 -3.12
N ASP A 85 5.25 -17.86 -3.80
CA ASP A 85 6.28 -17.88 -4.82
C ASP A 85 5.97 -16.90 -5.97
N ARG A 86 4.71 -16.85 -6.42
CA ARG A 86 4.29 -15.93 -7.50
C ARG A 86 4.29 -14.47 -7.06
N PHE A 87 3.87 -14.19 -5.82
CA PHE A 87 3.94 -12.83 -5.28
C PHE A 87 5.39 -12.38 -5.06
N GLU A 88 6.29 -13.27 -4.65
CA GLU A 88 7.72 -12.94 -4.52
C GLU A 88 8.36 -12.68 -5.88
N GLU A 89 8.00 -13.45 -6.90
CA GLU A 89 8.45 -13.21 -8.27
C GLU A 89 7.96 -11.86 -8.79
N ALA A 90 6.67 -11.54 -8.60
CA ALA A 90 6.11 -10.23 -8.93
C ALA A 90 6.82 -9.10 -8.16
N TYR A 91 6.99 -9.25 -6.84
CA TYR A 91 7.70 -8.28 -6.02
C TYR A 91 9.15 -8.07 -6.47
N ARG A 92 9.87 -9.14 -6.83
CA ARG A 92 11.25 -9.04 -7.33
C ARG A 92 11.31 -8.34 -8.68
N TYR A 93 10.33 -8.61 -9.55
CA TYR A 93 10.22 -7.94 -10.84
C TYR A 93 10.00 -6.43 -10.67
N ASP A 94 9.12 -6.03 -9.74
CA ASP A 94 8.76 -4.63 -9.53
C ASP A 94 9.81 -3.84 -8.72
N SER A 95 10.35 -4.45 -7.65
CA SER A 95 11.26 -3.77 -6.71
C SER A 95 12.75 -3.96 -7.05
N GLY A 96 13.08 -4.96 -7.87
CA GLY A 96 14.46 -5.40 -8.10
C GLY A 96 15.13 -6.07 -6.90
N GLN A 97 14.40 -6.29 -5.80
CA GLN A 97 14.93 -6.86 -4.56
C GLN A 97 14.23 -8.17 -4.17
N ALA A 98 14.94 -9.02 -3.43
CA ALA A 98 14.30 -10.16 -2.79
C ALA A 98 13.43 -9.69 -1.63
N PHE A 99 12.24 -10.27 -1.49
CA PHE A 99 11.37 -9.95 -0.38
C PHE A 99 11.98 -10.45 0.94
N ARG A 100 11.90 -9.62 1.97
CA ARG A 100 12.31 -9.98 3.34
C ARG A 100 11.08 -10.00 4.23
N PHE A 101 10.70 -11.19 4.68
CA PHE A 101 9.63 -11.35 5.66
C PHE A 101 10.03 -10.70 6.99
N GLU A 102 9.14 -9.88 7.54
CA GLU A 102 9.36 -9.18 8.80
C GLU A 102 8.73 -9.99 9.93
N THR A 103 9.57 -10.48 10.83
CA THR A 103 9.14 -11.31 11.94
C THR A 103 8.29 -10.52 12.93
N ALA A 104 7.57 -11.23 13.81
CA ALA A 104 6.78 -10.58 14.85
C ALA A 104 7.66 -9.78 15.83
N GLU A 105 8.86 -10.27 16.10
CA GLU A 105 9.86 -9.67 16.99
C GLU A 105 10.40 -8.36 16.40
N GLU A 106 10.80 -8.36 15.13
CA GLU A 106 11.24 -7.16 14.41
C GLU A 106 10.14 -6.10 14.37
N ARG A 107 8.88 -6.49 14.09
CA ARG A 107 7.73 -5.56 14.14
C ARG A 107 7.52 -4.96 15.52
N GLN A 108 7.70 -5.75 16.57
CA GLN A 108 7.54 -5.28 17.94
C GLN A 108 8.67 -4.32 18.33
N ALA A 109 9.91 -4.62 17.93
CA ALA A 109 11.06 -3.76 18.13
C ALA A 109 10.85 -2.41 17.41
N SER A 110 10.48 -2.44 16.13
CA SER A 110 10.18 -1.24 15.34
C SER A 110 9.08 -0.38 15.98
N ARG A 111 7.96 -1.00 16.40
CA ARG A 111 6.88 -0.28 17.11
C ARG A 111 7.34 0.33 18.42
N LYS A 112 8.18 -0.38 19.18
CA LYS A 112 8.74 0.12 20.43
C LYS A 112 9.66 1.31 20.17
N GLU A 113 10.55 1.22 19.19
CA GLU A 113 11.43 2.33 18.78
C GLU A 113 10.64 3.57 18.36
N ILE A 114 9.57 3.39 17.56
CA ILE A 114 8.68 4.49 17.17
C ILE A 114 7.97 5.07 18.40
N SER A 115 7.44 4.24 19.29
CA SER A 115 6.79 4.75 20.51
C SER A 115 7.76 5.51 21.41
N GLU A 116 9.01 5.06 21.50
CA GLU A 116 10.04 5.71 22.29
C GLU A 116 10.52 7.00 21.65
N SER A 117 10.61 7.06 20.32
CA SER A 117 10.97 8.29 19.60
C SER A 117 9.88 9.35 19.76
N ILE A 118 8.61 8.97 19.64
CA ILE A 118 7.46 9.85 19.91
C ILE A 118 7.50 10.33 21.37
N ARG A 119 7.74 9.42 22.33
CA ARG A 119 7.84 9.80 23.75
C ARG A 119 8.96 10.82 23.98
N ARG A 120 10.13 10.61 23.37
CA ARG A 120 11.27 11.55 23.44
C ARG A 120 10.93 12.90 22.79
N GLN A 121 10.20 12.91 21.68
CA GLN A 121 9.72 14.15 21.06
C GLN A 121 8.75 14.92 21.96
N ILE A 122 7.81 14.21 22.61
CA ILE A 122 6.87 14.83 23.55
C ILE A 122 7.64 15.41 24.75
N GLU A 123 8.52 14.63 25.37
CA GLU A 123 9.34 15.10 26.50
C GLU A 123 10.22 16.30 26.13
N TRP A 124 10.79 16.29 24.92
CA TRP A 124 11.55 17.44 24.40
C TRP A 124 10.64 18.67 24.20
N SER A 125 9.43 18.47 23.66
CA SER A 125 8.47 19.56 23.43
C SER A 125 7.99 20.21 24.74
N GLU A 126 7.84 19.42 25.81
CA GLU A 126 7.48 19.89 27.15
C GLU A 126 8.63 20.69 27.79
N ARG A 127 9.88 20.26 27.58
CA ARG A 127 11.07 20.99 28.07
C ARG A 127 11.35 22.28 27.30
N HIS A 128 10.92 22.35 26.04
CA HIS A 128 11.20 23.49 25.16
C HIS A 128 9.93 24.06 24.52
N PRO A 129 8.98 24.59 25.32
CA PRO A 129 7.66 25.01 24.85
C PRO A 129 7.71 26.15 23.82
N PHE A 130 8.69 27.05 23.92
CA PHE A 130 8.86 28.14 22.97
C PHE A 130 9.36 27.66 21.60
N LEU A 131 10.31 26.71 21.59
CA LEU A 131 10.86 26.15 20.34
C LEU A 131 9.86 25.22 19.65
N SER A 132 9.10 24.43 20.41
CA SER A 132 8.05 23.58 19.86
C SER A 132 6.90 24.41 19.27
N ALA A 133 6.51 25.52 19.90
CA ALA A 133 5.54 26.45 19.36
C ALA A 133 6.02 27.11 18.06
N LEU A 134 7.30 27.46 17.97
CA LEU A 134 7.89 28.07 16.77
C LEU A 134 7.88 27.09 15.58
N LEU A 135 8.28 25.84 15.81
CA LEU A 135 8.23 24.78 14.79
C LEU A 135 6.79 24.50 14.31
N MET A 136 5.82 24.43 15.22
CA MET A 136 4.40 24.24 14.86
C MET A 136 3.86 25.39 14.02
N ASN A 137 4.26 26.62 14.32
CA ASN A 137 3.85 27.81 13.56
C ASN A 137 4.45 27.81 12.14
N ASP A 138 5.70 27.37 11.98
CA ASP A 138 6.33 27.21 10.67
C ASP A 138 5.65 26.12 9.82
N PHE A 139 5.30 24.98 10.42
CA PHE A 139 4.52 23.95 9.72
C PHE A 139 3.13 24.44 9.29
N PHE A 140 2.45 25.20 10.16
CA PHE A 140 1.11 25.71 9.87
C PHE A 140 1.12 26.80 8.79
N THR A 141 2.11 27.70 8.83
CA THR A 141 2.26 28.76 7.81
C THR A 141 2.63 28.19 6.44
N VAL A 142 3.51 27.19 6.37
CA VAL A 142 3.84 26.47 5.12
C VAL A 142 2.63 25.67 4.61
N GLY A 143 1.87 25.03 5.50
CA GLY A 143 0.64 24.31 5.14
C GLY A 143 -0.43 25.22 4.56
N ILE A 144 -0.65 26.40 5.14
CA ILE A 144 -1.59 27.39 4.60
C ILE A 144 -1.11 27.94 3.26
N ALA A 145 0.18 28.26 3.13
CA ALA A 145 0.74 28.80 1.89
C ALA A 145 0.59 27.82 0.72
N THR A 146 0.86 26.53 0.95
CA THR A 146 0.67 25.49 -0.08
C THR A 146 -0.79 25.30 -0.47
N LEU A 147 -1.71 25.35 0.50
CA LEU A 147 -3.15 25.26 0.24
C LEU A 147 -3.69 26.45 -0.57
N LEU A 148 -3.21 27.66 -0.28
CA LEU A 148 -3.54 28.86 -1.06
C LEU A 148 -3.03 28.77 -2.50
N VAL A 149 -1.80 28.28 -2.70
CA VAL A 149 -1.25 28.08 -4.06
C VAL A 149 -2.09 27.06 -4.83
N MET A 150 -2.48 25.95 -4.20
CA MET A 150 -3.34 24.94 -4.82
C MET A 150 -4.72 25.50 -5.20
N LEU A 151 -5.32 26.35 -4.35
CA LEU A 151 -6.58 27.04 -4.66
C LEU A 151 -6.45 28.02 -5.83
N ILE A 152 -5.35 28.76 -5.92
CA ILE A 152 -5.08 29.66 -7.05
C ILE A 152 -4.95 28.84 -8.35
N ILE A 153 -4.20 27.74 -8.33
CA ILE A 153 -4.04 26.86 -9.49
C ILE A 153 -5.40 26.26 -9.90
N ALA A 154 -6.18 25.75 -8.95
CA ALA A 154 -7.52 25.20 -9.22
C ALA A 154 -8.46 26.26 -9.82
N SER A 155 -8.42 27.49 -9.31
CA SER A 155 -9.18 28.62 -9.84
C SER A 155 -8.77 28.98 -11.28
N LEU A 156 -7.46 28.99 -11.57
CA LEU A 156 -6.94 29.23 -12.93
C LEU A 156 -7.36 28.11 -13.89
N ILE A 157 -7.33 26.85 -13.46
CA ILE A 157 -7.83 25.72 -14.26
C ILE A 157 -9.32 25.88 -14.54
N LEU A 158 -10.13 26.16 -13.51
CA LEU A 158 -11.57 26.40 -13.68
C LEU A 158 -11.86 27.60 -14.59
N PHE A 159 -11.06 28.66 -14.54
CA PHE A 159 -11.20 29.81 -15.42
C PHE A 159 -10.84 29.48 -16.89
N VAL A 160 -9.73 28.77 -17.12
CA VAL A 160 -9.25 28.38 -18.45
C VAL A 160 -10.17 27.35 -19.12
N PHE A 161 -10.71 26.40 -18.36
CA PHE A 161 -11.60 25.34 -18.88
C PHE A 161 -13.08 25.71 -18.80
N GLY A 162 -13.52 26.48 -17.81
CA GLY A 162 -14.89 26.99 -17.68
C GLY A 162 -15.20 28.14 -18.66
N GLY A 163 -14.18 28.89 -19.10
CA GLY A 163 -14.32 29.90 -20.15
C GLY A 163 -14.50 29.35 -21.58
N LYS A 164 -14.46 28.02 -21.77
CA LYS A 164 -14.64 27.36 -23.08
C LYS A 164 -16.05 26.84 -23.37
N HIS A 165 -17.04 27.20 -22.55
CA HIS A 165 -18.44 26.96 -22.90
C HIS A 165 -19.32 28.21 -22.69
N PRO A 166 -19.34 29.17 -23.62
CA PRO A 166 -20.57 29.76 -24.10
C PRO A 166 -20.91 29.06 -25.42
N ASP A 167 -21.90 28.16 -25.41
CA ASP A 167 -22.78 27.80 -26.53
C ASP A 167 -23.32 26.39 -26.34
N LEU A 168 -24.20 26.26 -25.36
CA LEU A 168 -25.33 25.32 -25.39
C LEU A 168 -26.54 26.08 -24.84
N SER A 169 -27.04 27.02 -25.64
CA SER A 169 -28.38 27.57 -25.46
C SER A 169 -29.02 27.78 -26.83
N PHE A 170 -30.07 27.00 -27.06
CA PHE A 170 -31.04 26.99 -28.16
C PHE A 170 -30.62 26.38 -29.50
#